data_AF-A0A7S4I037-F1
#
_entry.id   AF-A0A7S4I037-F1
#
_cell.length_a   1.000
_cell.length_b   1.000
_cell.length_c   1.000
_cell.angle_alpha   90.00
_cell.angle_beta   90.00
_cell.angle_gamma   90.00
#
_symmetry.space_group_name_H-M   'P 1'
#
loop_
_entity.id
_entity.type
_entity.pdbx_description
1 polymer ?
#
loop_
_entity_poly.entity_id
_entity_poly.type
_entity_poly.pdbx_seq_one_letter_code
_entity_poly.pdbx_strand_id
1 'polypeptide(L)'
;SHTAVIRGSTMYIFGGRLNTGELGGDTWPIDFSAAPASWAAPIAAGADGPAGRRSHTAVVRDDLMLVFAGVDATGLYLRDLWALNLTARSWQQLDDSVADCAGNGVSPGARQRHSATLMSGIMY
;
A
#
# COMPACT_ATOMS: atom_id res chain seq x y z
N SER A 1 8.88 -8.94 4.75
CA SER A 1 8.90 -7.49 4.49
C SER A 1 7.51 -7.08 4.04
N HIS A 2 6.71 -6.57 4.98
CA HIS A 2 5.40 -5.95 4.77
C HIS A 2 5.54 -4.43 5.01
N THR A 3 4.49 -3.66 4.76
CA THR A 3 4.38 -2.28 5.24
C THR A 3 3.24 -2.17 6.25
N ALA A 4 3.36 -1.18 7.13
CA ALA A 4 2.32 -0.83 8.09
C ALA A 4 2.18 0.69 8.10
N VAL A 5 0.95 1.19 8.09
CA VAL A 5 0.62 2.60 8.19
C VAL A 5 -0.46 2.81 9.24
N ILE A 6 -0.54 4.01 9.83
CA ILE A 6 -1.53 4.33 10.87
C ILE A 6 -2.43 5.45 10.37
N ARG A 7 -3.75 5.30 10.58
CA ARG A 7 -4.76 6.35 10.40
C ARG A 7 -5.66 6.37 11.64
N GLY A 8 -5.60 7.46 12.41
CA GLY A 8 -6.26 7.52 13.72
C GLY A 8 -5.68 6.51 14.70
N SER A 9 -6.53 5.68 15.33
CA SER A 9 -6.13 4.60 16.24
C SER A 9 -5.94 3.24 15.54
N THR A 10 -6.07 3.18 14.21
CA THR A 10 -6.02 1.92 13.47
C THR A 10 -4.73 1.84 12.65
N MET A 11 -4.00 0.72 12.81
CA MET A 11 -2.89 0.36 11.94
C MET A 11 -3.36 -0.58 10.85
N TYR A 12 -2.87 -0.38 9.63
CA TYR A 12 -3.18 -1.18 8.45
C TYR A 12 -1.89 -1.82 7.95
N ILE A 13 -1.89 -3.15 7.85
CA ILE A 13 -0.75 -3.93 7.38
C ILE A 13 -1.05 -4.48 6.00
N PHE A 14 -0.17 -4.26 5.04
CA PHE A 14 -0.32 -4.77 3.68
C PHE A 14 0.94 -5.50 3.19
N GLY A 15 0.71 -6.58 2.46
CA GLY A 15 1.74 -7.33 1.77
C GLY A 15 2.68 -8.13 2.67
N GLY A 16 3.85 -8.45 2.11
CA GLY A 16 4.84 -9.32 2.73
C GLY A 16 4.66 -10.78 2.37
N ARG A 17 5.59 -11.60 2.87
CA ARG A 17 5.62 -13.04 2.62
C ARG A 17 5.04 -13.76 3.82
N LEU A 18 4.04 -14.59 3.56
CA LEU A 18 3.40 -15.46 4.54
C LEU A 18 4.28 -16.68 4.83
N ASN A 19 3.97 -17.41 5.90
CA ASN A 19 4.65 -18.67 6.22
C ASN A 19 4.42 -19.77 5.16
N THR A 20 3.35 -19.65 4.36
CA THR A 20 3.07 -20.50 3.19
C THR A 20 4.02 -20.24 2.02
N GLY A 21 4.78 -19.14 2.05
CA GLY A 21 5.65 -18.69 0.96
C GLY A 21 4.97 -17.74 -0.03
N GLU A 22 3.64 -17.68 -0.01
CA GLU A 22 2.80 -16.75 -0.77
C GLU A 22 3.04 -15.30 -0.33
N LEU A 23 2.69 -14.35 -1.20
CA LEU A 23 2.70 -12.94 -0.86
C LEU A 23 1.29 -12.49 -0.49
N GLY A 24 1.15 -11.83 0.66
CA GLY A 24 -0.13 -11.29 1.10
C GLY A 24 -0.64 -10.23 0.14
N GLY A 25 -1.92 -10.31 -0.25
CA GLY A 25 -2.61 -9.29 -1.03
C GLY A 25 -3.70 -8.55 -0.24
N ASP A 26 -4.03 -9.02 0.97
CA ASP A 26 -5.06 -8.39 1.80
C ASP A 26 -4.46 -7.34 2.72
N THR A 27 -5.29 -6.37 3.11
CA THR A 27 -4.93 -5.40 4.16
C THR A 27 -5.57 -5.79 5.48
N TRP A 28 -4.76 -5.87 6.52
CA TRP A 28 -5.19 -6.28 7.86
C TRP A 28 -5.22 -5.08 8.80
N PRO A 29 -6.41 -4.62 9.23
CA PRO A 29 -6.53 -3.55 10.21
C PRO A 29 -6.48 -4.10 11.63
N ILE A 30 -5.76 -3.41 12.51
CA ILE A 30 -5.79 -3.61 13.96
C ILE A 30 -6.11 -2.29 14.64
N ASP A 31 -7.14 -2.29 15.48
CA ASP A 31 -7.60 -1.12 16.23
C ASP A 31 -6.99 -1.09 17.63
N PHE A 32 -6.36 0.04 17.96
CA PHE A 32 -5.76 0.34 19.26
C PHE A 32 -6.62 1.27 20.12
N SER A 33 -7.88 1.54 19.74
CA SER A 33 -8.79 2.40 20.51
C SER A 33 -9.15 1.83 21.90
N ALA A 34 -9.00 0.51 22.09
CA ALA A 34 -9.27 -0.20 23.33
C ALA A 34 -8.09 -1.09 23.75
N ALA A 35 -8.10 -1.51 25.02
CA ALA A 35 -7.17 -2.50 25.56
C ALA A 35 -7.96 -3.76 25.98
N PRO A 36 -7.69 -4.95 25.40
CA PRO A 36 -6.66 -5.22 24.39
C PRO A 36 -7.03 -4.67 23.00
N ALA A 37 -6.00 -4.41 22.18
CA ALA A 37 -6.19 -4.11 20.77
C ALA A 37 -6.84 -5.30 20.04
N SER A 38 -7.63 -5.03 19.00
CA SER A 38 -8.36 -6.06 18.26
C SER A 38 -8.19 -5.96 16.76
N TRP A 39 -8.14 -7.10 16.09
CA TRP A 39 -8.13 -7.18 14.63
C TRP A 39 -9.54 -6.93 14.10
N ALA A 40 -9.64 -6.13 13.04
CA ALA A 40 -10.86 -6.01 12.26
C ALA A 40 -10.86 -7.02 11.10
N ALA A 41 -12.02 -7.17 10.44
CA ALA A 41 -12.09 -7.94 9.20
C ALA A 41 -11.05 -7.43 8.19
N PRO A 42 -10.37 -8.30 7.42
CA PRO A 42 -9.43 -7.88 6.40
C PRO A 42 -10.13 -7.15 5.26
N ILE A 43 -9.39 -6.28 4.58
CA ILE A 43 -9.82 -5.66 3.33
C ILE A 43 -9.18 -6.46 2.20
N ALA A 44 -10.00 -7.23 1.50
CA ALA A 44 -9.55 -8.02 0.37
C ALA A 44 -9.13 -7.12 -0.79
N ALA A 45 -8.02 -7.43 -1.45
CA ALA A 45 -7.68 -6.77 -2.71
C ALA A 45 -8.70 -7.11 -3.80
N GLY A 46 -9.12 -8.38 -3.87
CA GLY A 46 -9.98 -8.87 -4.95
C GLY A 46 -9.27 -8.86 -6.31
N ALA A 47 -10.03 -8.98 -7.40
CA ALA A 47 -9.49 -8.94 -8.76
C ALA A 47 -9.04 -7.53 -9.18
N ASP A 48 -9.66 -6.50 -8.61
CA ASP A 48 -9.43 -5.09 -8.94
C ASP A 48 -8.40 -4.41 -8.02
N GLY A 49 -7.75 -5.18 -7.14
CA GLY A 49 -6.76 -4.66 -6.19
C GLY A 49 -5.32 -5.05 -6.54
N PRO A 50 -4.35 -4.54 -5.77
CA PRO A 50 -2.94 -4.86 -5.99
C PRO A 50 -2.68 -6.35 -5.79
N ALA A 51 -1.87 -6.93 -6.68
CA ALA A 51 -1.30 -8.25 -6.45
C ALA A 51 -0.50 -8.29 -5.14
N GLY A 52 -0.49 -9.46 -4.50
CA GLY A 52 0.31 -9.68 -3.30
C GLY A 52 1.79 -9.41 -3.56
N ARG A 53 2.42 -8.61 -2.69
CA ARG A 53 3.74 -8.02 -2.96
C ARG A 53 4.59 -7.86 -1.71
N ARG A 54 5.91 -7.80 -1.89
CA ARG A 54 6.90 -7.52 -0.82
C ARG A 54 7.85 -6.39 -1.21
N SER A 55 8.62 -5.89 -0.24
CA SER A 55 9.65 -4.85 -0.47
C SER A 55 9.11 -3.56 -1.12
N HIS A 56 7.81 -3.32 -1.01
CA HIS A 56 7.11 -2.11 -1.42
C HIS A 56 7.17 -1.07 -0.29
N THR A 57 6.72 0.14 -0.56
CA THR A 57 6.52 1.18 0.46
C THR A 57 5.05 1.57 0.54
N ALA A 58 4.66 2.13 1.68
CA ALA A 58 3.33 2.67 1.85
C ALA A 58 3.35 3.93 2.71
N VAL A 59 2.44 4.87 2.42
CA VAL A 59 2.19 6.08 3.21
C VAL A 59 0.68 6.29 3.34
N VAL A 60 0.26 7.10 4.31
CA VAL A 60 -1.15 7.53 4.45
C VAL A 60 -1.26 9.01 4.12
N ARG A 61 -2.12 9.34 3.17
CA ARG A 61 -2.55 10.71 2.84
C ARG A 61 -4.05 10.80 3.08
N ASP A 62 -4.45 11.55 4.09
CA ASP A 62 -5.85 11.65 4.53
C ASP A 62 -6.45 10.25 4.82
N ASP A 63 -7.46 9.84 4.05
CA ASP A 63 -8.12 8.53 4.14
C ASP A 63 -7.59 7.50 3.13
N LEU A 64 -6.48 7.80 2.45
CA LEU A 64 -5.88 6.91 1.46
C LEU A 64 -4.57 6.33 1.96
N MET A 65 -4.48 5.00 2.00
CA MET A 65 -3.20 4.31 2.05
C MET A 65 -2.68 4.17 0.63
N LEU A 66 -1.54 4.80 0.35
CA LEU A 66 -0.85 4.72 -0.93
C LEU A 66 0.22 3.63 -0.86
N VAL A 67 0.24 2.73 -1.83
CA VAL A 67 1.22 1.63 -1.95
C VAL A 67 1.94 1.75 -3.27
N PHE A 68 3.28 1.83 -3.23
CA PHE A 68 4.09 1.97 -4.43
C PHE A 68 5.07 0.82 -4.62
N ALA A 69 5.11 0.33 -5.86
CA ALA A 69 6.13 -0.59 -6.37
C ALA A 69 6.25 -1.90 -5.54
N GLY A 70 7.46 -2.47 -5.46
CA GLY A 70 7.75 -3.75 -4.81
C GLY A 70 7.97 -4.88 -5.81
N VAL A 71 7.85 -6.12 -5.31
CA VAL A 71 8.01 -7.34 -6.11
C VAL A 71 6.84 -8.28 -5.86
N ASP A 72 6.24 -8.78 -6.93
CA ASP A 72 5.14 -9.75 -6.89
C ASP A 72 5.64 -11.20 -6.66
N ALA A 73 4.71 -12.14 -6.75
CA ALA A 73 4.98 -13.57 -6.56
C ALA A 73 5.82 -14.19 -7.70
N THR A 74 5.79 -13.60 -8.91
CA THR A 74 6.57 -14.05 -10.07
C THR A 74 8.03 -13.56 -10.02
N GLY A 75 8.30 -12.55 -9.21
CA GLY A 75 9.60 -11.88 -9.14
C GLY A 75 9.66 -10.61 -9.99
N LEU A 76 8.55 -10.19 -10.60
CA LEU A 76 8.45 -8.97 -11.38
C LEU A 76 8.56 -7.74 -10.47
N TYR A 77 9.38 -6.79 -10.87
CA TYR A 77 9.50 -5.51 -10.20
C TYR A 77 8.34 -4.63 -10.66
N LEU A 78 7.60 -4.11 -9.70
CA LEU A 78 6.40 -3.33 -9.95
C LEU A 78 6.73 -1.83 -9.94
N ARG A 79 5.95 -1.05 -10.70
CA ARG A 79 6.00 0.42 -10.74
C ARG A 79 4.64 1.07 -10.51
N ASP A 80 3.64 0.26 -10.23
CA ASP A 80 2.26 0.70 -10.04
C ASP A 80 2.10 1.45 -8.71
N LEU A 81 1.16 2.40 -8.71
CA LEU A 81 0.70 3.10 -7.52
C LEU A 81 -0.74 2.70 -7.24
N TRP A 82 -1.00 2.25 -6.01
CA TRP A 82 -2.32 1.84 -5.56
C TRP A 82 -2.78 2.71 -4.41
N ALA A 83 -4.06 3.07 -4.42
CA ALA A 83 -4.71 3.74 -3.32
C ALA A 83 -5.79 2.84 -2.71
N LEU A 84 -5.68 2.57 -1.41
CA LEU A 84 -6.75 1.99 -0.62
C LEU A 84 -7.49 3.10 0.10
N ASN A 85 -8.77 3.27 -0.22
CA ASN A 85 -9.64 4.12 0.59
C ASN A 85 -9.96 3.39 1.90
N LEU A 86 -9.47 3.90 3.02
CA LEU A 86 -9.57 3.27 4.34
C LEU A 86 -10.99 3.33 4.91
N THR A 87 -11.82 4.27 4.44
CA THR A 87 -13.22 4.43 4.83
C THR A 87 -14.12 3.55 3.97
N ALA A 88 -13.98 3.61 2.64
CA ALA A 88 -14.76 2.81 1.69
C ALA A 88 -14.28 1.36 1.59
N ARG A 89 -13.07 1.05 2.09
CA ARG A 89 -12.44 -0.26 2.05
C ARG A 89 -12.31 -0.82 0.62
N SER A 90 -11.93 0.04 -0.31
CA SER A 90 -11.81 -0.29 -1.73
C SER A 90 -10.47 0.15 -2.30
N TRP A 91 -9.87 -0.72 -3.10
CA TRP A 91 -8.65 -0.42 -3.84
C TRP A 91 -8.95 0.26 -5.18
N GLN A 92 -8.04 1.13 -5.60
CA GLN A 92 -8.02 1.73 -6.92
C GLN A 92 -6.57 1.86 -7.38
N GLN A 93 -6.29 1.47 -8.63
CA GLN A 93 -5.01 1.77 -9.25
C GLN A 93 -4.99 3.25 -9.66
N LEU A 94 -3.93 3.95 -9.31
CA LEU A 94 -3.69 5.31 -9.77
C LEU A 94 -2.86 5.24 -11.06
N ASP A 95 -3.41 5.76 -12.14
CA ASP A 95 -2.76 5.72 -13.45
C ASP A 95 -1.47 6.55 -13.50
N ASP A 96 -0.52 6.14 -14.34
CA ASP A 96 0.77 6.79 -14.62
C ASP A 96 0.66 8.21 -15.23
N SER A 97 -0.55 8.77 -15.29
CA SER A 97 -0.82 10.12 -15.78
C SER A 97 -0.55 11.22 -14.75
N VAL A 98 -0.03 10.87 -13.55
CA VAL A 98 0.40 11.86 -12.57
C VAL A 98 1.63 12.58 -13.13
N ALA A 99 1.38 13.77 -13.68
CA ALA A 99 2.43 14.63 -14.18
C ALA A 99 3.42 15.00 -13.06
N ASP A 100 4.70 15.01 -13.38
CA ASP A 100 5.71 15.66 -12.55
C ASP A 100 5.43 17.16 -12.44
N CYS A 101 6.19 17.87 -11.60
CA CYS A 101 6.09 19.32 -11.46
C CYS A 101 6.39 20.11 -12.75
N ALA A 102 6.86 19.45 -13.82
CA ALA A 102 7.09 20.00 -15.14
C ALA A 102 6.00 19.60 -16.17
N GLY A 103 4.94 18.89 -15.75
CA GLY A 103 3.87 18.48 -16.65
C GLY A 103 4.16 17.19 -17.45
N ASN A 104 5.28 16.51 -17.19
CA ASN A 104 5.65 15.28 -17.87
C ASN A 104 5.08 14.08 -17.11
N GLY A 105 4.41 13.14 -17.80
CA GLY A 105 3.94 11.89 -17.18
C GLY A 105 5.10 10.96 -16.86
N VAL A 106 5.79 11.18 -15.73
CA VAL A 106 6.95 10.38 -15.31
C VAL A 106 6.68 9.69 -13.98
N SER A 107 6.08 8.50 -14.03
CA SER A 107 6.08 7.58 -12.89
C SER A 107 7.51 7.10 -12.62
N PRO A 108 7.95 7.00 -11.35
CA PRO A 108 9.25 6.42 -11.06
C PRO A 108 9.33 4.98 -11.59
N GLY A 109 10.50 4.60 -12.13
CA GLY A 109 10.71 3.22 -12.61
C GLY A 109 10.50 2.17 -11.53
N ALA A 110 10.23 0.92 -11.97
CA ALA A 110 9.98 -0.21 -11.09
C ALA A 110 11.12 -0.44 -10.09
N ARG A 111 10.80 -0.64 -8.82
CA ARG A 111 11.80 -0.68 -7.73
C ARG A 111 11.35 -1.48 -6.53
N GLN A 112 12.30 -1.88 -5.70
CA GLN A 112 12.06 -2.50 -4.41
C GLN A 112 13.09 -2.03 -3.40
N ARG A 113 12.85 -2.26 -2.10
CA ARG A 113 13.78 -1.88 -1.01
C ARG A 113 14.09 -0.37 -1.00
N HIS A 114 13.11 0.42 -1.42
CA HIS A 114 13.14 1.88 -1.33
C HIS A 114 12.42 2.31 -0.05
N SER A 115 12.48 3.61 0.25
CA SER A 115 11.70 4.26 1.30
C SER A 115 10.69 5.20 0.66
N ALA A 116 9.61 5.49 1.40
CA ALA A 116 8.72 6.58 1.06
C ALA A 116 8.32 7.34 2.32
N THR A 117 8.08 8.65 2.16
CA THR A 117 7.53 9.50 3.22
C THR A 117 6.48 10.46 2.65
N LEU A 118 5.57 10.93 3.49
CA LEU A 118 4.61 11.97 3.11
C LEU A 118 4.99 13.29 3.80
N MET A 119 5.17 14.36 3.02
CA MET A 119 5.43 15.70 3.53
C MET A 119 4.57 16.71 2.76
N SER A 120 3.77 17.50 3.49
CA SER A 120 2.91 18.54 2.92
C SER A 120 2.01 18.04 1.77
N GLY A 121 1.49 16.82 1.89
CA GLY A 121 0.63 16.20 0.88
C GLY A 121 1.36 15.57 -0.31
N ILE A 122 2.70 15.67 -0.37
CA ILE A 122 3.54 15.09 -1.41
C ILE A 122 4.25 13.85 -0.86
N MET A 123 4.19 12.75 -1.62
CA MET A 123 4.93 11.52 -1.34
C MET A 123 6.32 11.61 -1.98
N TYR A 124 7.37 11.33 -1.22
CA TYR A 124 8.78 11.32 -1.65
C TYR A 124 9.37 9.92 -1.50
#